data_AF-A0A803LYG5-F1
#
_entry.id   AF-A0A803LYG5-F1
#
_cell.length_a   1.000
_cell.length_b   1.000
_cell.length_c   1.000
_cell.angle_alpha   90.00
_cell.angle_beta   90.00
_cell.angle_gamma   90.00
#
_symmetry.space_group_name_H-M   'P 1'
#
loop_
_entity.id
_entity.type
_entity.pdbx_description
1 polymer ?
#
loop_
_entity_poly.entity_id
_entity_poly.type
_entity_poly.pdbx_seq_one_letter_code
_entity_poly.pdbx_strand_id
1 'polypeptide(L)'
;MSILLRRMFLLYQLTIPAEGVRLLPNIEAPVILTRGTESWTMNYIVNDIVNKRLDKRWKQFAVDNKLKVGDVCTFELMSKVPEVEGSSPSR
;
A
#
# COMPACT_ATOMS: atom_id res chain seq x y z
N MET A 1 1.17 -9.21 -1.01
CA MET A 1 -0.16 -9.00 -1.64
C MET A 1 0.05 -8.51 -3.06
N SER A 2 -0.40 -9.24 -4.08
CA SER A 2 -0.28 -8.80 -5.48
C SER A 2 -1.57 -8.11 -5.93
N ILE A 3 -1.43 -6.93 -6.53
CA ILE A 3 -2.54 -6.11 -7.00
C ILE A 3 -2.40 -5.93 -8.50
N LEU A 4 -3.47 -6.28 -9.22
CA LEU A 4 -3.57 -6.06 -10.66
C LEU A 4 -4.28 -4.72 -10.91
N LEU A 5 -3.66 -3.86 -11.70
CA LEU A 5 -4.27 -2.60 -12.11
C LEU A 5 -5.37 -2.85 -13.14
N ARG A 6 -6.63 -2.84 -12.68
CA ARG A 6 -7.81 -2.90 -13.55
C ARG A 6 -8.26 -1.48 -13.94
N ARG A 7 -8.69 -1.33 -15.18
CA ARG A 7 -9.19 -0.07 -15.74
C ARG A 7 -10.56 0.27 -15.13
N MET A 8 -10.58 0.93 -13.98
CA MET A 8 -11.77 1.65 -13.52
C MET A 8 -11.74 3.04 -14.14
N PHE A 9 -12.60 3.23 -15.14
CA PHE A 9 -12.72 4.45 -15.93
C PHE A 9 -12.66 5.70 -15.02
N LEU A 10 -11.69 6.58 -15.31
CA LEU A 10 -11.58 7.99 -14.91
C LEU A 10 -11.01 8.37 -13.53
N LEU A 11 -10.77 7.46 -12.58
CA LEU A 11 -10.41 7.91 -11.21
C LEU A 11 -9.00 7.55 -10.70
N TYR A 12 -8.20 6.74 -11.41
CA TYR A 12 -6.92 6.22 -10.88
C TYR A 12 -7.10 5.70 -9.44
N GLN A 13 -8.21 5.01 -9.14
CA GLN A 13 -8.44 4.46 -7.81
C GLN A 13 -7.89 3.04 -7.75
N LEU A 14 -7.08 2.77 -6.74
CA LEU A 14 -6.64 1.43 -6.40
C LEU A 14 -7.64 0.82 -5.42
N THR A 15 -8.48 -0.10 -5.89
CA THR A 15 -9.27 -0.95 -5.01
C THR A 15 -8.43 -2.14 -4.61
N ILE A 16 -8.38 -2.43 -3.31
CA ILE A 16 -7.63 -3.56 -2.78
C ILE A 16 -8.47 -4.84 -2.95
N PRO A 17 -7.93 -5.92 -3.52
CA PRO A 17 -8.67 -7.18 -3.66
C PRO A 17 -9.14 -7.74 -2.30
N ALA A 18 -10.32 -8.36 -2.29
CA ALA A 18 -10.99 -8.84 -1.08
C ALA A 18 -10.16 -9.86 -0.28
N GLU A 19 -9.26 -10.59 -0.93
CA GLU A 19 -8.35 -11.54 -0.28
C GLU A 19 -7.32 -10.82 0.60
N GLY A 20 -6.80 -9.68 0.13
CA GLY A 20 -5.83 -8.86 0.86
C GLY A 20 -6.46 -7.97 1.93
N VAL A 21 -7.74 -7.65 1.76
CA VAL A 21 -8.52 -6.83 2.69
C VAL A 21 -8.52 -7.35 4.13
N ARG A 22 -8.49 -8.67 4.35
CA ARG A 22 -8.48 -9.26 5.70
C ARG A 22 -7.16 -9.04 6.45
N LEU A 23 -6.06 -8.87 5.71
CA LEU A 23 -4.74 -8.62 6.27
C LEU A 23 -4.53 -7.15 6.65
N LEU A 24 -5.42 -6.28 6.19
CA LEU A 24 -5.31 -4.84 6.39
C LEU A 24 -6.19 -4.37 7.55
N PRO A 25 -5.74 -3.36 8.29
CA PRO A 25 -6.52 -2.79 9.39
C PRO A 25 -7.92 -2.36 8.91
N ASN A 26 -8.89 -2.45 9.81
CA ASN A 26 -10.25 -1.94 9.58
C ASN A 26 -10.43 -0.55 10.18
N ILE A 27 -9.41 0.30 10.03
CA ILE A 27 -9.39 1.69 10.48
C ILE A 27 -8.73 2.53 9.39
N GLU A 28 -9.24 3.74 9.17
CA GLU A 28 -8.55 4.71 8.32
C GLU A 28 -7.21 5.08 8.93
N ALA A 29 -6.16 5.05 8.12
CA ALA A 29 -4.81 5.29 8.61
C ALA A 29 -3.94 5.95 7.53
N PRO A 30 -2.97 6.78 7.93
CA PRO A 30 -1.86 7.14 7.05
C PRO A 30 -1.08 5.88 6.65
N VAL A 31 -0.76 5.77 5.37
CA VAL A 31 0.10 4.73 4.81
C VAL A 31 1.23 5.39 4.03
N ILE A 32 2.42 4.83 4.18
CA ILE A 32 3.59 5.23 3.42
C ILE A 32 3.95 4.05 2.52
N LEU A 33 3.88 4.27 1.20
CA LEU A 33 4.47 3.34 0.24
C LEU A 33 5.94 3.69 0.05
N THR A 34 6.81 2.69 0.06
CA THR A 34 8.24 2.86 -0.18
C THR A 34 8.69 2.02 -1.37
N ARG A 35 9.64 2.55 -2.16
CA ARG A 35 10.30 1.84 -3.25
C ARG A 35 11.74 2.33 -3.34
N GLY A 36 12.69 1.49 -2.92
CA GLY A 36 14.08 1.93 -2.78
C GLY A 36 14.19 3.08 -1.79
N THR A 37 14.71 4.23 -2.23
CA THR A 37 14.85 5.45 -1.43
C THR A 37 13.65 6.40 -1.52
N GLU A 38 12.68 6.10 -2.40
CA GLU A 38 11.51 6.94 -2.62
C GLU A 38 10.36 6.53 -1.69
N SER A 39 9.55 7.51 -1.28
CA SER A 39 8.38 7.27 -0.45
C SER A 39 7.20 8.17 -0.84
N TRP A 40 5.99 7.64 -0.69
CA TRP A 40 4.74 8.34 -1.00
C TRP A 40 3.77 8.19 0.17
N THR A 41 3.41 9.32 0.77
CA THR A 41 2.43 9.38 1.86
C THR A 41 1.02 9.52 1.30
N MET A 42 0.11 8.66 1.75
CA MET A 42 -1.30 8.67 1.37
C MET A 42 -2.18 8.14 2.47
N ASN A 43 -3.49 8.32 2.35
CA ASN A 43 -4.43 7.75 3.29
C ASN A 43 -4.98 6.42 2.77
N TYR A 44 -5.02 5.45 3.66
CA TYR A 44 -5.81 4.23 3.51
C TYR A 44 -7.22 4.50 4.01
N ILE A 45 -8.19 4.35 3.11
CA ILE A 45 -9.60 4.66 3.32
C ILE A 45 -10.37 3.34 3.44
N VAL A 46 -11.19 3.24 4.47
CA VAL A 46 -12.09 2.12 4.73
C VAL A 46 -13.51 2.59 4.46
N ASN A 47 -14.07 2.23 3.31
CA ASN A 47 -15.49 2.53 3.04
C ASN A 47 -16.40 1.50 3.73
N ASP A 48 -16.00 0.22 3.72
CA ASP A 48 -16.62 -0.87 4.47
C ASP A 48 -15.61 -2.03 4.67
N ILE A 49 -16.07 -3.17 5.21
CA ILE A 49 -15.24 -4.34 5.53
C ILE A 49 -14.51 -4.89 4.29
N VAL A 50 -15.10 -4.82 3.10
CA VAL A 50 -14.58 -5.40 1.84
C VAL A 50 -14.04 -4.34 0.87
N ASN A 51 -14.49 -3.09 0.98
CA ASN A 51 -14.12 -1.99 0.11
C ASN A 51 -13.10 -1.06 0.79
N LYS A 52 -11.83 -1.44 0.65
CA LYS A 52 -10.68 -0.66 1.10
C LYS A 52 -9.90 -0.14 -0.09
N ARG A 53 -9.44 1.11 -0.01
CA ARG A 53 -8.71 1.78 -1.09
C ARG A 53 -7.64 2.72 -0.57
N LEU A 54 -6.74 3.10 -1.46
CA LEU A 54 -5.85 4.24 -1.25
C LEU A 54 -6.53 5.50 -1.79
N ASP A 55 -6.28 6.64 -1.16
CA ASP A 55 -6.85 7.92 -1.56
C ASP A 55 -6.32 8.41 -2.92
N LYS A 56 -6.73 9.61 -3.33
CA LYS A 56 -6.35 10.23 -4.61
C LYS A 56 -4.83 10.39 -4.81
N ARG A 57 -4.02 10.33 -3.76
CA ARG A 57 -2.54 10.43 -3.83
C ARG A 57 -1.90 9.16 -4.40
N TRP A 58 -2.63 8.05 -4.46
CA TRP A 58 -2.22 6.87 -5.23
C TRP A 58 -1.87 7.24 -6.69
N LYS A 59 -2.58 8.21 -7.27
CA LYS A 59 -2.30 8.69 -8.63
C LYS A 59 -0.84 9.18 -8.78
N GLN A 60 -0.31 9.87 -7.77
CA GLN A 60 1.07 10.36 -7.81
C GLN A 60 2.06 9.21 -7.83
N PHE A 61 1.86 8.23 -6.95
CA PHE A 61 2.65 6.99 -6.96
C PHE A 61 2.62 6.32 -8.34
N ALA A 62 1.44 6.15 -8.93
CA ALA A 62 1.33 5.50 -10.24
C ALA A 62 2.05 6.28 -11.37
N VAL A 63 1.98 7.60 -11.35
CA VAL A 63 2.67 8.47 -12.33
C VAL A 63 4.19 8.40 -12.17
N ASP A 64 4.70 8.57 -10.94
CA ASP A 64 6.15 8.56 -10.65
C ASP A 64 6.77 7.20 -11.00
N ASN A 65 6.01 6.13 -10.78
CA ASN A 65 6.41 4.76 -11.08
C ASN A 65 6.08 4.33 -12.53
N LYS A 66 5.49 5.22 -13.34
CA LYS A 66 5.11 4.98 -14.74
C LYS A 66 4.23 3.74 -14.93
N LEU A 67 3.37 3.45 -13.95
CA LEU A 67 2.49 2.29 -13.96
C LEU A 67 1.43 2.42 -15.06
N LYS A 68 1.13 1.30 -15.71
CA LYS A 68 0.13 1.17 -16.77
C LYS A 68 -0.93 0.16 -16.35
N VAL A 69 -2.09 0.26 -17.01
CA VAL A 69 -3.14 -0.76 -16.88
C VAL A 69 -2.56 -2.11 -17.31
N GLY A 70 -2.79 -3.13 -16.51
CA GLY A 70 -2.22 -4.47 -16.72
C GLY A 70 -0.93 -4.73 -15.95
N ASP A 71 -0.26 -3.70 -15.43
CA ASP A 71 0.88 -3.91 -14.55
C ASP A 71 0.42 -4.53 -13.22
N VAL A 72 1.31 -5.34 -12.65
CA VAL A 72 1.12 -6.00 -11.36
C VAL A 72 2.07 -5.37 -10.35
N CYS A 73 1.52 -4.86 -9.26
CA CYS A 73 2.30 -4.37 -8.13
C CYS A 73 2.19 -5.37 -6.97
N THR A 74 3.31 -5.74 -6.35
CA THR A 74 3.30 -6.53 -5.13
C THR A 74 3.68 -5.65 -3.96
N PHE A 75 2.82 -5.62 -2.95
CA PHE A 75 3.04 -4.89 -1.70
C PHE A 75 3.30 -5.86 -0.56
N GLU A 76 4.29 -5.52 0.25
CA GLU A 76 4.58 -6.16 1.52
C GLU A 76 4.13 -5.23 2.65
N LEU A 77 3.37 -5.76 3.60
CA LEU A 77 2.95 -5.01 4.77
C LEU A 77 4.10 -5.05 5.78
N MET A 78 4.76 -3.91 5.97
CA MET A 78 5.79 -3.79 7.00
C MET A 78 5.14 -3.60 8.37
N SER A 79 5.22 -4.61 9.24
CA SER A 79 5.02 -4.40 10.66
C SER A 79 6.21 -3.59 11.19
N LYS A 80 5.96 -2.51 11.94
CA LYS A 80 6.99 -1.94 12.80
C LYS A 80 7.32 -3.00 13.86
N VAL A 81 8.23 -3.91 13.56
CA VAL A 81 8.95 -4.62 14.62
C VAL A 81 9.77 -3.52 15.30
N PRO A 82 9.58 -3.25 16.60
CA PRO A 82 10.54 -2.43 17.30
C PRO A 82 11.87 -3.16 17.12
N GLU A 83 12.85 -2.50 16.50
CA GLU A 83 14.24 -2.91 16.64
C GLU A 83 14.52 -2.93 18.15
N VAL A 84 14.39 -4.10 18.76
CA VAL A 84 15.10 -4.39 19.98
C VAL A 84 16.54 -4.49 19.55
N GLU A 85 17.21 -3.34 19.48
CA GLU A 85 18.67 -3.27 19.56
C GLU A 85 19.07 -3.74 20.97
N GLY A 86 18.95 -5.04 21.18
CA GLY A 86 19.52 -5.76 22.28
C GLY A 86 20.46 -6.79 21.68
N SER A 87 21.71 -6.75 22.15
CA SER A 87 22.72 -7.80 22.03
C SER A 87 23.69 -7.68 20.85
N SER A 88 24.63 -6.75 20.95
CA SER A 88 26.00 -7.05 20.53
C SER A 88 26.54 -8.21 21.37
N PRO A 89 27.04 -9.32 20.77
CA PRO A 89 27.83 -10.29 21.49
C PRO A 89 29.28 -9.81 21.59
N SER A 90 29.72 -9.61 22.84
CA SER A 90 31.08 -9.84 23.37
C SER A 90 32.31 -9.20 22.68
N ARG A 91 33.05 -8.38 23.45
CA ARG A 91 34.32 -8.80 24.07
C ARG A 91 34.61 -8.00 25.33
#